data_AF-A0A9W9RJE0-F1
#
_entry.id   AF-A0A9W9RJE0-F1
#
_cell.length_a   1.000
_cell.length_b   1.000
_cell.length_c   1.000
_cell.angle_alpha   90.00
_cell.angle_beta   90.00
_cell.angle_gamma   90.00
#
_symmetry.space_group_name_H-M   'P 1'
#
loop_
_entity.id
_entity.type
_entity.pdbx_description
1 polymer ?
#
loop_
_entity_poly.entity_id
_entity_poly.type
_entity_poly.pdbx_seq_one_letter_code
_entity_poly.pdbx_strand_id
1 'polypeptide(L)'
;MFLFLLAFLDRINIGNARLQGLEKDLGMEGHDYNIALFIFFIPYILFEVPSNLVLRKVPPSWWLSGIMFLWGIITICQGVTQSFGGLVACRFLLGVFEAGFMPGCIYLIAMYYKRHELQWRLNVFFSASILAGAVSGLLAYAIAKMDGVAGYSGWRWIFIIEGLATVAAAIAAKFLIVDWPEQSTFLNDQERALLIQRLSEDRGEAQMNRFDKPAIKRTFTDIKLYLGPIMYFGIVNTGYATSFFTPTILKQLGWTSVRAQVMSIPIYLVATVIALATAFASDRLRHRFAFTITGCIIATIGYVLLLCQSSVPVGARYFALYAITGGGYMTQPILMGWLSNNMAGHYKQSIASAMQIGFGNCGGLVASNVFFDSEAPTYVTGFGVSLGMVWICGVACVVFFAYLHRENRIREQGKRDHRYQWAQEELENLGDDHPSFRFTY
;
A
#
# COMPACT_ATOMS: atom_id res chain seq x y z
N MET A 1 -0.53 3.78 13.07
CA MET A 1 -1.70 4.34 12.34
C MET A 1 -1.49 5.82 12.02
N PHE A 2 -1.44 6.71 13.03
CA PHE A 2 -1.25 8.15 12.81
C PHE A 2 -0.04 8.48 11.91
N LEU A 3 1.11 7.87 12.18
CA LEU A 3 2.32 8.07 11.38
C LEU A 3 2.16 7.59 9.92
N PHE A 4 1.36 6.54 9.70
CA PHE A 4 1.05 6.03 8.36
C PHE A 4 0.04 6.89 7.61
N LEU A 5 -0.86 7.55 8.34
CA LEU A 5 -1.73 8.58 7.78
C LEU A 5 -0.89 9.72 7.23
N LEU A 6 0.08 10.22 7.99
CA LEU A 6 1.00 11.28 7.53
C LEU A 6 1.80 10.85 6.29
N ALA A 7 2.27 9.60 6.24
CA ALA A 7 3.01 9.07 5.07
C ALA A 7 2.19 9.12 3.79
N PHE A 8 0.95 8.65 3.86
CA PHE A 8 0.06 8.71 2.72
C PHE A 8 -0.39 10.13 2.38
N LEU A 9 -0.47 11.01 3.37
CA LEU A 9 -0.78 12.42 3.19
C LEU A 9 0.22 13.05 2.21
N ASP A 10 1.52 13.03 2.53
CA ASP A 10 2.59 13.62 1.72
C ASP A 10 2.62 13.07 0.28
N ARG A 11 2.31 11.78 0.13
CA ARG A 11 2.26 11.13 -1.17
C ARG A 11 1.12 11.65 -2.04
N ILE A 12 -0.05 11.87 -1.45
CA ILE A 12 -1.25 12.36 -2.15
C ILE A 12 -1.15 13.86 -2.45
N ASN A 13 -0.41 14.61 -1.63
CA ASN A 13 -0.36 16.07 -1.72
C ASN A 13 0.16 16.63 -3.02
N ILE A 14 0.99 15.90 -3.76
CA ILE A 14 1.40 16.34 -5.11
C ILE A 14 0.23 16.45 -6.09
N GLY A 15 -0.82 15.63 -5.93
CA GLY A 15 -2.06 15.74 -6.71
C GLY A 15 -2.80 17.03 -6.38
N ASN A 16 -2.87 17.38 -5.09
CA ASN A 16 -3.50 18.61 -4.63
C ASN A 16 -2.69 19.86 -4.99
N ALA A 17 -1.36 19.79 -4.90
CA ALA A 17 -0.43 20.85 -5.26
C ALA A 17 -0.54 21.23 -6.74
N ARG A 18 -0.75 20.24 -7.62
CA ARG A 18 -1.02 20.46 -9.06
C ARG A 18 -2.21 21.40 -9.27
N LEU A 19 -3.28 21.23 -8.51
CA LEU A 19 -4.47 22.11 -8.59
C LEU A 19 -4.24 23.53 -8.09
N GLN A 20 -3.22 23.74 -7.26
CA GLN A 20 -2.86 25.02 -6.63
C GLN A 20 -1.68 25.72 -7.34
N GLY A 21 -1.39 25.36 -8.59
CA GLY A 21 -0.45 26.12 -9.43
C GLY A 21 1.00 25.64 -9.43
N LEU A 22 1.29 24.45 -8.89
CA LEU A 22 2.64 23.84 -8.88
C LEU A 22 3.32 23.90 -10.25
N GLU A 23 2.62 23.49 -11.31
CA GLU A 23 3.17 23.45 -12.67
C GLU A 23 3.54 24.84 -13.20
N LYS A 24 2.71 25.85 -12.91
CA LYS A 24 2.92 27.22 -13.37
C LYS A 24 4.11 27.87 -12.67
N ASP A 25 4.24 27.65 -11.36
CA ASP A 25 5.28 28.28 -10.56
C ASP A 25 6.67 27.69 -10.79
N LEU A 26 6.74 26.41 -11.14
CA LEU A 26 7.99 25.70 -11.40
C LEU A 26 8.36 25.65 -12.90
N GLY A 27 7.51 26.23 -13.76
CA GLY A 27 7.71 26.22 -15.21
C GLY A 27 7.71 24.80 -15.80
N MET A 28 6.86 23.92 -15.28
CA MET A 28 6.79 22.52 -15.70
C MET A 28 6.03 22.39 -17.02
N GLU A 29 6.60 21.66 -17.97
CA GLU A 29 6.00 21.43 -19.29
C GLU A 29 5.85 19.93 -19.58
N GLY A 30 4.74 19.56 -20.24
CA GLY A 30 4.51 18.21 -20.75
C GLY A 30 4.62 17.10 -19.70
N HIS A 31 5.72 16.35 -19.72
CA HIS A 31 5.92 15.15 -18.90
C HIS A 31 6.60 15.39 -17.55
N ASP A 32 6.97 16.64 -17.22
CA ASP A 32 7.70 16.96 -16.00
C ASP A 32 6.96 16.53 -14.71
N TYR A 33 5.63 16.68 -14.68
CA TYR A 33 4.81 16.24 -13.55
C TYR A 33 4.88 14.72 -13.35
N ASN A 34 4.81 13.97 -14.45
CA ASN A 34 4.88 12.52 -14.45
C ASN A 34 6.28 12.05 -14.03
N ILE A 35 7.35 12.75 -14.44
CA ILE A 35 8.72 12.49 -13.99
C ILE A 35 8.85 12.68 -12.48
N ALA A 36 8.28 13.76 -11.91
CA ALA A 36 8.31 14.02 -10.48
C ALA A 36 7.55 12.97 -9.65
N LEU A 37 6.49 12.38 -10.21
CA LEU A 37 5.79 11.24 -9.60
C LEU A 37 6.60 9.94 -9.70
N PHE A 38 7.15 9.67 -10.89
CA PHE A 38 7.88 8.45 -11.20
C PHE A 38 9.19 8.31 -10.42
N ILE A 39 9.97 9.40 -10.28
CA ILE A 39 11.30 9.39 -9.64
C ILE A 39 11.24 8.99 -8.16
N PHE A 40 10.08 9.12 -7.51
CA PHE A 40 9.87 8.67 -6.13
C PHE A 40 9.91 7.15 -6.01
N PHE A 41 9.31 6.43 -6.97
CA PHE A 41 9.12 4.98 -6.87
C PHE A 41 10.40 4.18 -7.11
N ILE A 42 11.33 4.67 -7.94
CA ILE A 42 12.62 4.00 -8.20
C ILE A 42 13.43 3.79 -6.90
N PRO A 43 13.84 4.85 -6.17
CA PRO A 43 14.57 4.69 -4.93
C PRO A 43 13.73 3.98 -3.88
N TYR A 44 12.40 4.19 -3.85
CA TYR A 44 11.52 3.48 -2.93
C TYR A 44 11.68 1.95 -3.04
N ILE A 45 11.58 1.41 -4.26
CA ILE A 45 11.68 -0.03 -4.51
C ILE A 45 13.11 -0.55 -4.25
N LEU A 46 14.15 0.22 -4.64
CA LEU A 46 15.54 -0.19 -4.46
C LEU A 46 15.97 -0.20 -2.99
N PHE A 47 15.53 0.78 -2.19
CA PHE A 47 15.90 0.93 -0.79
C PHE A 47 14.96 0.19 0.18
N GLU A 48 13.84 -0.37 -0.29
CA GLU A 48 12.91 -1.16 0.54
C GLU A 48 13.61 -2.39 1.16
N VAL A 49 14.36 -3.15 0.36
CA VAL A 49 15.08 -4.35 0.83
C VAL A 49 16.23 -4.00 1.78
N PRO A 50 17.17 -3.09 1.44
CA PRO A 50 18.21 -2.66 2.36
C PRO A 50 17.67 -2.10 3.69
N SER A 51 16.63 -1.28 3.63
CA SER A 51 16.06 -0.64 4.82
C SER A 51 15.46 -1.66 5.79
N ASN A 52 14.83 -2.71 5.27
CA ASN A 52 14.32 -3.82 6.08
C ASN A 52 15.44 -4.63 6.77
N LEU A 53 16.61 -4.76 6.12
CA LEU A 53 17.78 -5.40 6.76
C LEU A 53 18.35 -4.55 7.91
N VAL A 54 18.33 -3.22 7.77
CA VAL A 54 18.80 -2.30 8.84
C VAL A 54 17.86 -2.33 10.04
N LEU A 55 16.55 -2.42 9.82
CA LEU A 55 15.55 -2.52 10.89
C LEU A 55 15.79 -3.71 11.84
N ARG A 56 16.40 -4.80 11.37
CA ARG A 56 16.74 -5.94 12.24
C ARG A 56 17.89 -5.65 13.22
N LYS A 57 18.70 -4.63 12.94
CA LYS A 57 19.88 -4.27 13.73
C LYS A 57 19.66 -3.04 14.61
N VAL A 58 18.71 -2.18 14.24
CA VAL A 58 18.45 -0.89 14.91
C VAL A 58 17.10 -0.95 15.63
N PRO A 59 16.99 -0.45 16.88
CA PRO A 59 15.70 -0.36 17.57
C PRO A 59 14.66 0.41 16.74
N PRO A 60 13.41 -0.09 16.64
CA PRO A 60 12.36 0.52 15.83
C PRO A 60 12.05 1.97 16.20
N SER A 61 12.15 2.36 17.48
CA SER A 61 11.91 3.74 17.92
C SER A 61 12.86 4.73 17.24
N TRP A 62 14.15 4.42 17.19
CA TRP A 62 15.17 5.25 16.56
C TRP A 62 15.08 5.22 15.05
N TRP A 63 14.87 4.04 14.46
CA TRP A 63 14.84 3.90 13.00
C TRP A 63 13.61 4.56 12.38
N LEU A 64 12.41 4.23 12.87
CA LEU A 64 11.16 4.76 12.32
C LEU A 64 11.06 6.28 12.54
N SER A 65 11.42 6.76 13.73
CA SER A 65 11.37 8.21 14.03
C SER A 65 12.45 8.97 13.27
N GLY A 66 13.65 8.41 13.10
CA GLY A 66 14.73 9.02 12.32
C GLY A 66 14.38 9.16 10.83
N ILE A 67 13.82 8.10 10.23
CA ILE A 67 13.29 8.14 8.86
C ILE A 67 12.21 9.22 8.73
N MET A 68 11.24 9.24 9.65
CA MET A 68 10.16 10.22 9.61
C MET A 68 10.64 11.66 9.77
N PHE A 69 11.65 11.88 10.60
CA PHE A 69 12.23 13.20 10.79
C PHE A 69 12.93 13.71 9.52
N LEU A 70 13.75 12.86 8.89
CA LEU A 70 14.44 13.19 7.63
C LEU A 70 13.45 13.39 6.49
N TRP A 71 12.47 12.51 6.38
CA TRP A 71 11.38 12.62 5.43
C TRP A 71 10.60 13.93 5.61
N GLY A 72 10.17 14.27 6.83
CA GLY A 72 9.46 15.52 7.11
C GLY A 72 10.26 16.77 6.73
N ILE A 73 11.58 16.78 6.97
CA ILE A 73 12.47 17.88 6.53
C ILE A 73 12.45 18.00 5.01
N ILE A 74 12.53 16.89 4.28
CA ILE A 74 12.51 16.91 2.81
C ILE A 74 11.16 17.38 2.28
N THR A 75 10.05 17.01 2.94
CA THR A 75 8.72 17.55 2.60
C THR A 75 8.71 19.08 2.76
N ILE A 76 9.29 19.63 3.85
CA ILE A 76 9.44 21.10 3.98
C ILE A 76 10.29 21.66 2.84
N CYS A 77 11.40 21.01 2.49
CA CYS A 77 12.24 21.44 1.38
C CYS A 77 11.46 21.48 0.06
N GLN A 78 10.52 20.55 -0.20
CA GLN A 78 9.66 20.59 -1.39
C GLN A 78 8.88 21.89 -1.51
N GLY A 79 8.27 22.35 -0.42
CA GLY A 79 7.52 23.62 -0.42
C GLY A 79 8.39 24.87 -0.59
N VAL A 80 9.66 24.80 -0.22
CA VAL A 80 10.60 25.93 -0.38
C VAL A 80 11.25 25.94 -1.77
N THR A 81 11.28 24.82 -2.48
CA THR A 81 11.92 24.73 -3.79
C THR A 81 11.36 25.74 -4.80
N GLN A 82 12.24 26.25 -5.66
CA GLN A 82 11.92 27.22 -6.71
C GLN A 82 12.22 26.69 -8.11
N SER A 83 12.66 25.44 -8.23
CA SER A 83 13.03 24.82 -9.50
C SER A 83 12.51 23.40 -9.60
N PHE A 84 12.20 22.97 -10.83
CA PHE A 84 11.82 21.60 -11.14
C PHE A 84 12.87 20.58 -10.65
N GLY A 85 14.16 20.86 -10.88
CA GLY A 85 15.25 20.01 -10.40
C GLY A 85 15.28 19.86 -8.87
N GLY A 86 14.95 20.94 -8.14
CA GLY A 86 14.82 20.89 -6.68
C GLY A 86 13.69 19.98 -6.22
N LEU A 87 12.52 20.07 -6.89
CA LEU A 87 11.38 19.18 -6.61
C LEU A 87 11.75 17.71 -6.88
N VAL A 88 12.38 17.42 -8.02
CA VAL A 88 12.83 16.07 -8.41
C VAL A 88 13.85 15.51 -7.41
N ALA A 89 14.83 16.31 -6.99
CA ALA A 89 15.82 15.90 -6.00
C ALA A 89 15.15 15.58 -4.65
N CYS A 90 14.22 16.41 -4.20
CA CYS A 90 13.45 16.14 -2.99
C CYS A 90 12.63 14.85 -3.15
N ARG A 91 11.98 14.63 -4.29
CA ARG A 91 11.20 13.41 -4.57
C ARG A 91 12.04 12.14 -4.55
N PHE A 92 13.25 12.20 -5.08
CA PHE A 92 14.20 11.09 -5.01
C PHE A 92 14.56 10.78 -3.56
N LEU A 93 14.94 11.80 -2.77
CA LEU A 93 15.29 11.63 -1.36
C LEU A 93 14.10 11.14 -0.53
N LEU A 94 12.88 11.64 -0.79
CA LEU A 94 11.66 11.13 -0.17
C LEU A 94 11.53 9.62 -0.37
N GLY A 95 11.71 9.14 -1.60
CA GLY A 95 11.63 7.70 -1.89
C GLY A 95 12.70 6.89 -1.15
N VAL A 96 13.92 7.41 -0.97
CA VAL A 96 14.98 6.76 -0.18
C VAL A 96 14.58 6.60 1.29
N PHE A 97 14.07 7.65 1.92
CA PHE A 97 13.74 7.62 3.34
C PHE A 97 12.42 6.86 3.60
N GLU A 98 11.39 7.08 2.79
CA GLU A 98 10.07 6.46 3.01
C GLU A 98 10.06 4.93 2.78
N ALA A 99 11.01 4.40 2.00
CA ALA A 99 11.11 2.97 1.68
C ALA A 99 11.09 2.04 2.92
N GLY A 100 11.69 2.50 4.03
CA GLY A 100 11.80 1.72 5.26
C GLY A 100 10.58 1.76 6.17
N PHE A 101 9.72 2.76 5.98
CA PHE A 101 8.72 3.10 6.99
C PHE A 101 7.59 2.08 7.05
N MET A 102 7.02 1.72 5.89
CA MET A 102 5.93 0.76 5.80
C MET A 102 6.32 -0.67 6.23
N PRO A 103 7.39 -1.30 5.69
CA PRO A 103 7.83 -2.61 6.16
C PRO A 103 8.23 -2.58 7.63
N GLY A 104 8.80 -1.46 8.12
CA GLY A 104 9.17 -1.33 9.52
C GLY A 104 7.98 -1.27 10.47
N CYS A 105 6.91 -0.57 10.09
CA CYS A 105 5.66 -0.59 10.84
C CYS A 105 5.02 -1.98 10.87
N ILE A 106 4.97 -2.68 9.73
CA ILE A 106 4.41 -4.04 9.66
C ILE A 106 5.21 -5.01 10.53
N TYR A 107 6.54 -4.93 10.48
CA TYR A 107 7.42 -5.78 11.27
C TYR A 107 7.25 -5.55 12.78
N LEU A 108 7.17 -4.28 13.20
CA LEU A 108 6.92 -3.93 14.59
C LEU A 108 5.57 -4.51 15.07
N ILE A 109 4.50 -4.35 14.30
CA ILE A 109 3.17 -4.90 14.65
C ILE A 109 3.23 -6.44 14.71
N ALA A 110 3.92 -7.08 13.75
CA ALA A 110 4.03 -8.54 13.70
C ALA A 110 4.73 -9.15 14.93
N MET A 111 5.56 -8.39 15.64
CA MET A 111 6.22 -8.87 16.86
C MET A 111 5.36 -8.84 18.11
N TYR A 112 4.28 -8.05 18.12
CA TYR A 112 3.42 -7.89 19.30
C TYR A 112 2.15 -8.74 19.24
N TYR A 113 1.83 -9.33 18.07
CA TYR A 113 0.54 -9.98 17.85
C TYR A 113 0.67 -11.37 17.24
N LYS A 114 -0.26 -12.25 17.63
CA LYS A 114 -0.44 -13.58 17.03
C LYS A 114 -0.85 -13.47 15.55
N ARG A 115 -0.58 -14.50 14.76
CA ARG A 115 -0.86 -14.57 13.31
C ARG A 115 -2.31 -14.19 12.98
N HIS A 116 -3.28 -14.72 13.72
CA HIS A 116 -4.71 -14.46 13.48
C HIS A 116 -5.15 -13.05 13.91
N GLU A 117 -4.53 -12.47 14.93
CA GLU A 117 -4.83 -11.11 15.42
C GLU A 117 -4.13 -10.04 14.59
N LEU A 118 -2.93 -10.36 14.08
CA LEU A 118 -2.10 -9.49 13.26
C LEU A 118 -2.87 -9.03 12.02
N GLN A 119 -3.60 -9.93 11.37
CA GLN A 119 -4.29 -9.61 10.13
C GLN A 119 -5.34 -8.50 10.31
N TRP A 120 -6.17 -8.59 11.35
CA TRP A 120 -7.15 -7.54 11.66
C TRP A 120 -6.44 -6.20 11.94
N ARG A 121 -5.33 -6.22 12.67
CA ARG A 121 -4.56 -5.01 12.97
C ARG A 121 -3.88 -4.40 11.76
N LEU A 122 -3.42 -5.23 10.82
CA LEU A 122 -2.93 -4.76 9.52
C LEU A 122 -4.05 -4.12 8.70
N ASN A 123 -5.24 -4.70 8.66
CA ASN A 123 -6.39 -4.10 7.96
C ASN A 123 -6.75 -2.72 8.55
N VAL A 124 -6.76 -2.61 9.88
CA VAL A 124 -6.96 -1.34 10.58
C VAL A 124 -5.82 -0.36 10.26
N PHE A 125 -4.55 -0.81 10.27
CA PHE A 125 -3.39 0.00 9.89
C PHE A 125 -3.49 0.54 8.46
N PHE A 126 -3.85 -0.30 7.49
CA PHE A 126 -4.05 0.11 6.09
C PHE A 126 -5.24 1.06 5.92
N SER A 127 -6.27 0.99 6.76
CA SER A 127 -7.39 1.93 6.69
C SER A 127 -6.95 3.38 6.96
N ALA A 128 -5.83 3.59 7.65
CA ALA A 128 -5.26 4.92 7.82
C ALA A 128 -4.75 5.54 6.51
N SER A 129 -4.33 4.75 5.51
CA SER A 129 -3.95 5.32 4.20
C SER A 129 -5.16 5.81 3.41
N ILE A 130 -6.30 5.12 3.51
CA ILE A 130 -7.55 5.53 2.86
C ILE A 130 -8.07 6.82 3.51
N LEU A 131 -8.06 6.88 4.84
CA LEU A 131 -8.42 8.08 5.61
C LEU A 131 -7.49 9.25 5.32
N ALA A 132 -6.20 9.01 5.06
CA ALA A 132 -5.27 10.05 4.65
C ALA A 132 -5.73 10.78 3.39
N GLY A 133 -6.36 10.09 2.43
CA GLY A 133 -6.95 10.74 1.25
C GLY A 133 -8.08 11.72 1.58
N ALA A 134 -8.93 11.38 2.56
CA ALA A 134 -9.98 12.27 3.05
C ALA A 134 -9.40 13.49 3.78
N VAL A 135 -8.42 13.27 4.67
CA VAL A 135 -7.76 14.33 5.43
C VAL A 135 -6.94 15.26 4.52
N SER A 136 -6.23 14.70 3.53
CA SER A 136 -5.45 15.46 2.55
C SER A 136 -6.35 16.39 1.73
N GLY A 137 -7.53 15.94 1.28
CA GLY A 137 -8.49 16.82 0.60
C GLY A 137 -8.99 17.97 1.48
N LEU A 138 -9.25 17.70 2.77
CA LEU A 138 -9.68 18.71 3.74
C LEU A 138 -8.57 19.74 4.04
N LEU A 139 -7.33 19.27 4.26
CA LEU A 139 -6.18 20.13 4.50
C LEU A 139 -5.87 20.97 3.27
N ALA A 140 -5.90 20.38 2.07
CA ALA A 140 -5.73 21.11 0.82
C ALA A 140 -6.78 22.22 0.66
N TYR A 141 -8.04 21.97 1.03
CA TYR A 141 -9.10 22.99 1.04
C TYR A 141 -8.83 24.12 2.04
N ALA A 142 -8.37 23.77 3.26
CA ALA A 142 -8.05 24.76 4.28
C ALA A 142 -6.85 25.64 3.88
N ILE A 143 -5.80 25.01 3.34
CA ILE A 143 -4.54 25.66 2.94
C ILE A 143 -4.69 26.42 1.63
N ALA A 144 -5.62 26.03 0.75
CA ALA A 144 -5.94 26.82 -0.45
C ALA A 144 -6.38 28.26 -0.13
N LYS A 145 -6.87 28.52 1.10
CA LYS A 145 -7.22 29.89 1.56
C LYS A 145 -6.00 30.73 1.96
N MET A 146 -4.82 30.12 2.06
CA MET A 146 -3.55 30.79 2.37
C MET A 146 -2.78 31.18 1.10
N ASP A 147 -3.41 31.13 -0.07
CA ASP A 147 -2.80 31.57 -1.31
C ASP A 147 -2.45 33.07 -1.25
N GLY A 148 -1.19 33.41 -1.52
CA GLY A 148 -0.66 34.78 -1.43
C GLY A 148 -0.16 35.18 -0.03
N VAL A 149 -0.30 34.33 0.99
CA VAL A 149 0.29 34.59 2.32
C VAL A 149 1.82 34.52 2.23
N ALA A 150 2.48 35.59 2.68
CA ALA A 150 3.93 35.79 2.59
C ALA A 150 4.52 35.75 1.17
N GLY A 151 3.70 36.00 0.13
CA GLY A 151 4.12 35.97 -1.27
C GLY A 151 4.33 34.55 -1.83
N TYR A 152 3.94 33.52 -1.08
CA TYR A 152 3.96 32.13 -1.54
C TYR A 152 2.59 31.68 -2.06
N SER A 153 2.61 30.86 -3.09
CA SER A 153 1.44 30.16 -3.61
C SER A 153 0.96 29.06 -2.67
N GLY A 154 -0.34 28.76 -2.71
CA GLY A 154 -0.98 27.79 -1.82
C GLY A 154 -0.31 26.41 -1.78
N TRP A 155 0.24 25.93 -2.91
CA TRP A 155 0.87 24.60 -2.97
C TRP A 155 2.12 24.48 -2.08
N ARG A 156 2.87 25.57 -1.89
CA ARG A 156 4.07 25.58 -1.04
C ARG A 156 3.71 25.38 0.42
N TRP A 157 2.62 26.02 0.85
CA TRP A 157 2.11 25.92 2.22
C TRP A 157 1.61 24.51 2.55
N ILE A 158 1.10 23.76 1.57
CA ILE A 158 0.72 22.34 1.76
C ILE A 158 1.93 21.57 2.29
N PHE A 159 3.03 21.57 1.52
CA PHE A 159 4.25 20.84 1.88
C PHE A 159 4.93 21.38 3.15
N ILE A 160 4.94 22.70 3.37
CA ILE A 160 5.57 23.29 4.56
C ILE A 160 4.81 22.91 5.83
N ILE A 161 3.49 23.09 5.86
CA ILE A 161 2.68 22.84 7.07
C ILE A 161 2.66 21.35 7.40
N GLU A 162 2.49 20.50 6.39
CA GLU A 162 2.44 19.05 6.60
C GLU A 162 3.82 18.49 6.93
N GLY A 163 4.88 18.97 6.28
CA GLY A 163 6.25 18.61 6.64
C GLY A 163 6.58 19.00 8.08
N LEU A 164 6.18 20.19 8.54
CA LEU A 164 6.33 20.61 9.94
C LEU A 164 5.54 19.71 10.91
N ALA A 165 4.30 19.37 10.55
CA ALA A 165 3.48 18.44 11.34
C ALA A 165 4.13 17.05 11.42
N THR A 166 4.71 16.57 10.32
CA THR A 166 5.45 15.29 10.25
C THR A 166 6.72 15.32 11.09
N VAL A 167 7.48 16.41 11.07
CA VAL A 167 8.66 16.59 11.95
C VAL A 167 8.27 16.59 13.42
N ALA A 168 7.22 17.33 13.81
CA ALA A 168 6.73 17.35 15.18
C ALA A 168 6.23 15.95 15.61
N ALA A 169 5.50 15.27 14.73
CA ALA A 169 5.05 13.90 14.95
C ALA A 169 6.22 12.91 15.07
N ALA A 170 7.30 13.08 14.31
CA ALA A 170 8.49 12.24 14.38
C ALA A 170 9.22 12.39 15.72
N ILE A 171 9.32 13.62 16.25
CA ILE A 171 9.90 13.88 17.57
C ILE A 171 9.05 13.22 18.65
N ALA A 172 7.72 13.36 18.58
CA ALA A 172 6.81 12.69 19.51
C ALA A 172 6.85 11.16 19.36
N ALA A 173 6.97 10.65 18.14
CA ALA A 173 7.04 9.22 17.83
C ALA A 173 8.24 8.55 18.50
N LYS A 174 9.38 9.25 18.63
CA LYS A 174 10.54 8.73 19.35
C LYS A 174 10.20 8.31 20.79
N PHE A 175 9.32 9.05 21.45
CA PHE A 175 8.92 8.77 22.84
C PHE A 175 7.73 7.82 22.95
N LEU A 176 6.92 7.71 21.89
CA LEU A 176 5.68 6.91 21.89
C LEU A 176 5.86 5.52 21.26
N ILE A 177 6.79 5.36 20.32
CA ILE A 177 7.08 4.07 19.70
C ILE A 177 7.81 3.20 20.71
N VAL A 178 7.16 2.10 21.10
CA VAL A 178 7.76 1.07 21.96
C VAL A 178 8.78 0.30 21.14
N ASP A 179 9.95 0.06 21.73
CA ASP A 179 10.99 -0.80 21.17
C ASP A 179 10.57 -2.27 21.21
N TRP A 180 11.52 -3.20 21.02
CA TRP A 180 11.24 -4.63 20.97
C TRP A 180 10.43 -5.11 22.19
N PRO A 181 9.59 -6.16 22.05
CA PRO A 181 8.84 -6.74 23.17
C PRO A 181 9.72 -7.05 24.39
N GLU A 182 10.98 -7.41 24.17
CA GLU A 182 11.98 -7.70 25.22
C GLU A 182 12.42 -6.45 26.00
N GLN A 183 12.31 -5.27 25.41
CA GLN A 183 12.74 -3.97 25.94
C GLN A 183 11.55 -3.04 26.23
N SER A 184 10.32 -3.57 26.20
CA SER A 184 9.11 -2.76 26.29
C SER A 184 8.96 -2.08 27.65
N THR A 185 8.99 -0.74 27.69
CA THR A 185 8.86 0.06 28.92
C THR A 185 7.43 0.13 29.47
N PHE A 186 6.43 -0.24 28.68
CA PHE A 186 5.00 -0.19 29.06
C PHE A 186 4.50 -1.44 29.78
N LEU A 187 5.15 -2.60 29.60
CA LEU A 187 4.71 -3.87 30.18
C LEU A 187 5.53 -4.22 31.42
N ASN A 188 4.86 -4.70 32.46
CA ASN A 188 5.52 -5.30 33.62
C ASN A 188 6.24 -6.60 33.22
N ASP A 189 7.24 -7.03 33.99
CA ASP A 189 8.04 -8.23 33.68
C ASP A 189 7.17 -9.49 33.53
N GLN A 190 6.10 -9.62 34.32
CA GLN A 190 5.14 -10.71 34.23
C GLN A 190 4.32 -10.67 32.92
N GLU A 191 3.88 -9.47 32.50
CA GLU A 191 3.12 -9.28 31.26
C GLU A 191 4.01 -9.49 30.04
N ARG A 192 5.29 -9.09 30.12
CA ARG A 192 6.30 -9.33 29.08
C ARG A 192 6.56 -10.83 28.92
N ALA A 193 6.75 -11.55 30.03
CA ALA A 193 6.91 -13.00 30.01
C ALA A 193 5.68 -13.70 29.42
N LEU A 194 4.48 -13.27 29.81
CA LEU A 194 3.22 -13.77 29.26
C LEU A 194 3.12 -13.50 27.75
N LEU A 195 3.48 -12.30 27.27
CA LEU A 195 3.45 -11.95 25.85
C LEU A 195 4.41 -12.85 25.05
N ILE A 196 5.64 -13.02 25.53
CA ILE A 196 6.65 -13.87 24.87
C ILE A 196 6.19 -15.33 24.82
N GLN A 197 5.63 -15.85 25.92
CA GLN A 197 5.05 -17.20 25.95
C GLN A 197 3.89 -17.33 24.97
N ARG A 198 2.97 -16.36 24.95
CA ARG A 198 1.81 -16.35 24.07
C ARG A 198 2.25 -16.33 22.59
N LEU A 199 3.33 -15.62 22.25
CA LEU A 199 3.92 -15.57 20.91
C LEU A 199 4.69 -16.84 20.54
N SER A 200 5.35 -17.49 21.50
CA SER A 200 6.08 -18.75 21.25
C SER A 200 5.12 -19.91 21.00
N GLU A 201 3.98 -19.95 21.71
CA GLU A 201 2.89 -20.93 21.51
C GLU A 201 2.21 -20.82 20.13
N ASP A 202 2.23 -19.64 19.50
CA ASP A 202 1.64 -19.40 18.17
C ASP A 202 2.55 -19.87 17.01
N ARG A 203 3.75 -20.35 17.31
CA ARG A 203 4.65 -20.98 16.34
C ARG A 203 4.14 -22.40 16.04
N GLY A 204 3.12 -22.52 15.20
CA GLY A 204 2.55 -23.82 14.79
C GLY A 204 3.57 -24.78 14.14
N GLU A 205 3.15 -26.02 13.89
CA GLU A 205 4.01 -27.15 13.45
C GLU A 205 4.60 -27.00 12.04
N ALA A 206 3.93 -26.27 11.13
CA ALA A 206 4.42 -26.03 9.77
C ALA A 206 5.46 -24.89 9.76
N GLN A 207 6.65 -25.19 10.27
CA GLN A 207 7.76 -24.24 10.33
C GLN A 207 8.68 -24.40 9.11
N MET A 208 9.42 -23.33 8.81
CA MET A 208 10.57 -23.41 7.92
C MET A 208 11.69 -22.63 8.62
N ASN A 209 12.36 -23.31 9.55
CA ASN A 209 13.32 -22.69 10.47
C ASN A 209 14.72 -22.59 9.86
N ARG A 210 15.02 -23.39 8.83
CA ARG A 210 16.31 -23.39 8.15
C ARG A 210 16.16 -22.89 6.72
N PHE A 211 17.01 -21.94 6.34
CA PHE A 211 17.08 -21.40 4.98
C PHE A 211 18.16 -22.12 4.16
N ASP A 212 18.03 -23.46 4.09
CA ASP A 212 18.97 -24.31 3.35
C ASP A 212 18.73 -24.24 1.84
N LYS A 213 19.71 -24.67 1.03
CA LYS A 213 19.56 -24.78 -0.44
C LYS A 213 18.23 -25.39 -0.92
N PRO A 214 17.70 -26.50 -0.33
CA PRO A 214 16.38 -27.01 -0.69
C PRO A 214 15.23 -26.07 -0.33
N ALA A 215 15.28 -25.40 0.83
CA ALA A 215 14.27 -24.43 1.25
C ALA A 215 14.26 -23.18 0.33
N ILE A 216 15.45 -22.72 -0.08
CA ILE A 216 15.63 -21.66 -1.08
C ILE A 216 14.98 -22.08 -2.39
N LYS A 217 15.34 -23.27 -2.90
CA LYS A 217 14.79 -23.79 -4.16
C LYS A 217 13.26 -23.91 -4.08
N ARG A 218 12.71 -24.47 -3.00
CA ARG A 218 11.25 -24.57 -2.79
C ARG A 218 10.58 -23.19 -2.77
N THR A 219 11.20 -22.21 -2.10
CA THR A 219 10.67 -20.84 -2.01
C THR A 219 10.63 -20.17 -3.38
N PHE A 220 11.74 -20.17 -4.12
CA PHE A 220 11.83 -19.49 -5.42
C PHE A 220 11.19 -20.26 -6.58
N THR A 221 10.89 -21.55 -6.42
CA THR A 221 10.16 -22.33 -7.44
C THR A 221 8.64 -22.27 -7.22
N ASP A 222 8.18 -21.74 -6.09
CA ASP A 222 6.75 -21.65 -5.81
C ASP A 222 6.07 -20.58 -6.67
N ILE A 223 5.13 -21.01 -7.51
CA ILE A 223 4.36 -20.13 -8.38
C ILE A 223 3.60 -19.04 -7.61
N LYS A 224 3.20 -19.32 -6.37
CA LYS A 224 2.48 -18.36 -5.51
C LYS A 224 3.34 -17.13 -5.21
N LEU A 225 4.67 -17.30 -5.15
CA LEU A 225 5.62 -16.21 -4.93
C LEU A 225 5.55 -15.16 -6.05
N TYR A 226 5.20 -15.57 -7.27
CA TYR A 226 5.10 -14.70 -8.44
C TYR A 226 3.68 -14.20 -8.69
N LEU A 227 2.66 -15.04 -8.45
CA LEU A 227 1.26 -14.65 -8.61
C LEU A 227 0.84 -13.56 -7.61
N GLY A 228 1.29 -13.65 -6.36
CA GLY A 228 1.04 -12.64 -5.31
C GLY A 228 1.38 -11.21 -5.74
N PRO A 229 2.64 -10.95 -6.15
CA PRO A 229 3.07 -9.67 -6.69
C PRO A 229 2.32 -9.22 -7.94
N ILE A 230 2.00 -10.12 -8.88
CA ILE A 230 1.24 -9.76 -10.10
C ILE A 230 -0.18 -9.30 -9.75
N MET A 231 -0.85 -10.01 -8.81
CA MET A 231 -2.16 -9.59 -8.30
C MET A 231 -2.07 -8.19 -7.68
N TYR A 232 -1.07 -7.96 -6.82
CA TYR A 232 -0.90 -6.68 -6.13
C TYR A 232 -0.53 -5.55 -7.10
N PHE A 233 0.36 -5.79 -8.07
CA PHE A 233 0.73 -4.85 -9.13
C PHE A 233 -0.47 -4.31 -9.90
N GLY A 234 -1.41 -5.18 -10.28
CA GLY A 234 -2.59 -4.78 -11.03
C GLY A 234 -3.53 -3.85 -10.25
N ILE A 235 -3.79 -4.16 -8.98
CA ILE A 235 -4.72 -3.36 -8.17
C ILE A 235 -4.10 -2.07 -7.63
N VAL A 236 -2.80 -2.08 -7.31
CA VAL A 236 -2.12 -0.94 -6.71
C VAL A 236 -2.07 0.26 -7.66
N ASN A 237 -1.97 0.00 -8.97
CA ASN A 237 -2.13 1.04 -9.98
C ASN A 237 -3.43 1.83 -9.79
N THR A 238 -4.54 1.13 -9.53
CA THR A 238 -5.85 1.77 -9.33
C THR A 238 -5.84 2.70 -8.12
N GLY A 239 -5.22 2.27 -7.01
CA GLY A 239 -5.06 3.10 -5.81
C GLY A 239 -4.26 4.37 -6.08
N TYR A 240 -3.07 4.25 -6.67
CA TYR A 240 -2.21 5.41 -6.95
C TYR A 240 -2.79 6.34 -8.02
N ALA A 241 -3.33 5.79 -9.12
CA ALA A 241 -3.96 6.60 -10.17
C ALA A 241 -5.11 7.43 -9.61
N THR A 242 -5.95 6.82 -8.77
CA THR A 242 -7.03 7.52 -8.08
C THR A 242 -6.48 8.59 -7.14
N SER A 243 -5.46 8.27 -6.34
CA SER A 243 -4.83 9.23 -5.42
C SER A 243 -4.26 10.47 -6.10
N PHE A 244 -3.55 10.31 -7.22
CA PHE A 244 -2.88 11.43 -7.88
C PHE A 244 -3.82 12.23 -8.78
N PHE A 245 -4.77 11.57 -9.46
CA PHE A 245 -5.55 12.20 -10.51
C PHE A 245 -7.02 12.48 -10.14
N THR A 246 -7.56 11.96 -9.03
CA THR A 246 -8.94 12.28 -8.61
C THR A 246 -9.21 13.79 -8.53
N PRO A 247 -8.36 14.62 -7.88
CA PRO A 247 -8.62 16.05 -7.82
C PRO A 247 -8.67 16.70 -9.21
N THR A 248 -7.79 16.26 -10.12
CA THR A 248 -7.74 16.71 -11.52
C THR A 248 -9.01 16.31 -12.29
N ILE A 249 -9.45 15.06 -12.17
CA ILE A 249 -10.68 14.56 -12.79
C ILE A 249 -11.88 15.37 -12.27
N LEU A 250 -11.96 15.61 -10.96
CA LEU A 250 -13.06 16.39 -10.35
C LEU A 250 -13.08 17.84 -10.84
N LYS A 251 -11.93 18.48 -11.06
CA LYS A 251 -11.86 19.82 -11.64
C LYS A 251 -12.37 19.84 -13.09
N GLN A 252 -12.09 18.80 -13.87
CA GLN A 252 -12.57 18.66 -15.24
C GLN A 252 -14.08 18.42 -15.34
N LEU A 253 -14.75 18.01 -14.26
CA LEU A 253 -16.22 17.97 -14.20
C LEU A 253 -16.89 19.35 -14.16
N GLY A 254 -16.12 20.43 -14.26
CA GLY A 254 -16.60 21.82 -14.23
C GLY A 254 -16.69 22.40 -12.83
N TRP A 255 -16.06 21.77 -11.84
CA TRP A 255 -16.00 22.27 -10.47
C TRP A 255 -14.76 23.13 -10.23
N THR A 256 -14.85 24.09 -9.32
CA THR A 256 -13.70 24.89 -8.88
C THR A 256 -12.68 24.01 -8.16
N SER A 257 -11.38 24.37 -8.17
CA SER A 257 -10.33 23.60 -7.48
C SER A 257 -10.67 23.29 -6.02
N VAL A 258 -11.25 24.28 -5.33
CA VAL A 258 -11.70 24.20 -3.94
C VAL A 258 -12.85 23.21 -3.78
N ARG A 259 -13.86 23.25 -4.66
CA ARG A 259 -14.98 22.30 -4.65
C ARG A 259 -14.53 20.88 -4.99
N ALA A 260 -13.59 20.73 -5.92
CA ALA A 260 -13.03 19.43 -6.30
C ALA A 260 -12.35 18.73 -5.10
N GLN A 261 -11.57 19.46 -4.29
CA GLN A 261 -10.93 18.95 -3.08
C GLN A 261 -11.95 18.56 -2.00
N VAL A 262 -13.01 19.33 -1.81
CA VAL A 262 -14.08 18.97 -0.85
C VAL A 262 -14.83 17.72 -1.30
N MET A 263 -15.09 17.61 -2.61
CA MET A 263 -15.82 16.47 -3.18
C MET A 263 -14.99 15.18 -3.24
N SER A 264 -13.67 15.23 -3.03
CA SER A 264 -12.85 14.01 -2.88
C SER A 264 -12.97 13.38 -1.49
N ILE A 265 -13.27 14.17 -0.46
CA ILE A 265 -13.45 13.69 0.93
C ILE A 265 -14.47 12.54 1.04
N PRO A 266 -15.72 12.67 0.56
CA PRO A 266 -16.72 11.61 0.69
C PRO A 266 -16.35 10.35 -0.11
N ILE A 267 -15.59 10.46 -1.20
CA ILE A 267 -15.11 9.30 -1.97
C ILE A 267 -14.24 8.41 -1.08
N TYR A 268 -13.26 8.98 -0.38
CA TYR A 268 -12.36 8.24 0.50
C TYR A 268 -13.05 7.74 1.78
N LEU A 269 -14.01 8.49 2.33
CA LEU A 269 -14.79 8.03 3.50
C LEU A 269 -15.62 6.80 3.16
N VAL A 270 -16.34 6.82 2.03
CA VAL A 270 -17.11 5.67 1.56
C VAL A 270 -16.18 4.49 1.25
N ALA A 271 -15.05 4.73 0.60
CA ALA A 271 -14.05 3.68 0.35
C ALA A 271 -13.51 3.06 1.65
N THR A 272 -13.31 3.86 2.71
CA THR A 272 -12.87 3.37 4.03
C THR A 272 -13.92 2.45 4.65
N VAL A 273 -15.19 2.85 4.61
CA VAL A 273 -16.31 2.04 5.13
C VAL A 273 -16.42 0.73 4.36
N ILE A 274 -16.35 0.78 3.03
CA ILE A 274 -16.39 -0.40 2.16
C ILE A 274 -15.20 -1.33 2.45
N ALA A 275 -13.99 -0.79 2.56
CA ALA A 275 -12.78 -1.58 2.81
C ALA A 275 -12.85 -2.29 4.18
N LEU A 276 -13.25 -1.58 5.24
CA LEU A 276 -13.38 -2.14 6.59
C LEU A 276 -14.51 -3.18 6.67
N ALA A 277 -15.68 -2.88 6.11
CA ALA A 277 -16.82 -3.80 6.11
C ALA A 277 -16.48 -5.09 5.34
N THR A 278 -15.80 -4.96 4.20
CA THR A 278 -15.41 -6.11 3.39
C THR A 278 -14.27 -6.90 4.02
N ALA A 279 -13.30 -6.23 4.65
CA ALA A 279 -12.26 -6.91 5.42
C ALA A 279 -12.86 -7.77 6.54
N PHE A 280 -13.81 -7.21 7.30
CA PHE A 280 -14.53 -7.94 8.35
C PHE A 280 -15.36 -9.11 7.80
N ALA A 281 -16.09 -8.88 6.70
CA ALA A 281 -16.89 -9.92 6.05
C ALA A 281 -16.01 -11.05 5.48
N SER A 282 -14.89 -10.69 4.86
CA SER A 282 -13.91 -11.62 4.28
C SER A 282 -13.26 -12.50 5.35
N ASP A 283 -12.94 -11.94 6.51
CA ASP A 283 -12.38 -12.72 7.62
C ASP A 283 -13.40 -13.66 8.25
N ARG A 284 -14.67 -13.24 8.34
CA ARG A 284 -15.76 -14.08 8.87
C ARG A 284 -16.14 -15.22 7.92
N LEU A 285 -16.20 -14.94 6.62
CA LEU A 285 -16.59 -15.92 5.60
C LEU A 285 -15.42 -16.77 5.09
N ARG A 286 -14.16 -16.39 5.39
CA ARG A 286 -12.94 -17.11 4.97
C ARG A 286 -12.87 -17.39 3.46
N HIS A 287 -13.44 -16.48 2.65
CA HIS A 287 -13.51 -16.59 1.18
C HIS A 287 -13.00 -15.31 0.52
N ARG A 288 -11.68 -15.17 0.42
CA ARG A 288 -10.98 -13.96 -0.05
C ARG A 288 -11.14 -13.74 -1.54
N PHE A 289 -11.07 -14.82 -2.32
CA PHE A 289 -11.24 -14.77 -3.77
C PHE A 289 -12.53 -14.07 -4.21
N ALA A 290 -13.67 -14.40 -3.59
CA ALA A 290 -14.96 -13.83 -3.95
C ALA A 290 -15.02 -12.31 -3.73
N PHE A 291 -14.47 -11.84 -2.61
CA PHE A 291 -14.39 -10.41 -2.30
C PHE A 291 -13.45 -9.66 -3.23
N THR A 292 -12.29 -10.24 -3.54
CA THR A 292 -11.32 -9.68 -4.49
C THR A 292 -11.92 -9.54 -5.89
N ILE A 293 -12.57 -10.59 -6.43
CA ILE A 293 -13.21 -10.51 -7.76
C ILE A 293 -14.36 -9.51 -7.76
N THR A 294 -15.16 -9.46 -6.70
CA THR A 294 -16.22 -8.45 -6.55
C THR A 294 -15.63 -7.03 -6.60
N GLY A 295 -14.52 -6.78 -5.89
CA GLY A 295 -13.82 -5.50 -5.94
C GLY A 295 -13.29 -5.16 -7.34
N CYS A 296 -12.71 -6.12 -8.06
CA CYS A 296 -12.28 -5.95 -9.46
C CYS A 296 -13.46 -5.61 -10.40
N ILE A 297 -14.62 -6.24 -10.22
CA ILE A 297 -15.83 -5.95 -11.00
C ILE A 297 -16.35 -4.54 -10.71
N ILE A 298 -16.41 -4.14 -9.44
CA ILE A 298 -16.85 -2.79 -9.05
C ILE A 298 -15.90 -1.73 -9.64
N ALA A 299 -14.58 -1.93 -9.55
CA ALA A 299 -13.60 -1.04 -10.17
C ALA A 299 -13.73 -1.00 -11.70
N THR A 300 -14.01 -2.14 -12.33
CA THR A 300 -14.27 -2.24 -13.79
C THR A 300 -15.46 -1.37 -14.20
N ILE A 301 -16.58 -1.43 -13.47
CA ILE A 301 -17.76 -0.60 -13.75
C ILE A 301 -17.38 0.88 -13.71
N GLY A 302 -16.62 1.30 -12.71
CA GLY A 302 -16.16 2.68 -12.61
C GLY A 302 -15.24 3.10 -13.76
N TYR A 303 -14.25 2.28 -14.13
CA TYR A 303 -13.38 2.61 -15.27
C TYR A 303 -14.13 2.65 -16.60
N VAL A 304 -15.08 1.75 -16.84
CA VAL A 304 -15.92 1.76 -18.05
C VAL A 304 -16.77 3.03 -18.12
N LEU A 305 -17.34 3.46 -16.99
CA LEU A 305 -18.10 4.72 -16.92
C LEU A 305 -17.24 5.95 -17.25
N LEU A 306 -15.97 5.97 -16.82
CA LEU A 306 -15.04 7.06 -17.15
C LEU A 306 -14.55 6.98 -18.61
N LEU A 307 -14.34 5.79 -19.16
CA LEU A 307 -14.02 5.63 -20.59
C LEU A 307 -15.16 6.12 -21.48
N CYS A 308 -16.41 5.88 -21.07
CA CYS A 308 -17.60 6.35 -21.77
C CYS A 308 -18.05 7.76 -21.33
N GLN A 309 -17.17 8.56 -20.72
CA GLN A 309 -17.59 9.81 -20.08
C GLN A 309 -18.34 10.78 -21.01
N SER A 310 -18.03 10.83 -22.30
CA SER A 310 -18.71 11.69 -23.28
C SER A 310 -20.21 11.40 -23.40
N SER A 311 -20.63 10.17 -23.12
CA SER A 311 -22.03 9.72 -23.21
C SER A 311 -22.74 9.69 -21.85
N VAL A 312 -22.03 9.99 -20.75
CA VAL A 312 -22.50 9.74 -19.38
C VAL A 312 -22.66 11.06 -18.61
N PRO A 313 -23.76 11.26 -17.87
CA PRO A 313 -23.99 12.45 -17.05
C PRO A 313 -22.92 12.66 -15.97
N VAL A 314 -22.71 13.92 -15.56
CA VAL A 314 -21.71 14.31 -14.53
C VAL A 314 -21.87 13.51 -13.23
N GLY A 315 -23.11 13.24 -12.80
CA GLY A 315 -23.37 12.44 -11.59
C GLY A 315 -22.87 10.99 -11.70
N ALA A 316 -22.96 10.39 -12.87
CA ALA A 316 -22.45 9.03 -13.10
C ALA A 316 -20.92 9.00 -13.24
N ARG A 317 -20.29 10.07 -13.77
CA ARG A 317 -18.83 10.23 -13.72
C ARG A 317 -18.32 10.38 -12.28
N TYR A 318 -19.07 11.10 -11.44
CA TYR A 318 -18.75 11.20 -10.01
C TYR A 318 -18.92 9.86 -9.30
N PHE A 319 -20.01 9.14 -9.56
CA PHE A 319 -20.21 7.77 -9.04
C PHE A 319 -19.10 6.81 -9.46
N ALA A 320 -18.58 6.95 -10.68
CA ALA A 320 -17.48 6.13 -11.17
C ALA A 320 -16.23 6.22 -10.27
N LEU A 321 -15.95 7.40 -9.70
CA LEU A 321 -14.84 7.56 -8.75
C LEU A 321 -15.09 6.81 -7.44
N TYR A 322 -16.33 6.74 -6.94
CA TYR A 322 -16.67 5.88 -5.79
C TYR A 322 -16.44 4.41 -6.10
N ALA A 323 -16.83 3.96 -7.29
CA ALA A 323 -16.68 2.57 -7.70
C ALA A 323 -15.20 2.17 -7.85
N ILE A 324 -14.38 3.00 -8.52
CA ILE A 324 -12.94 2.77 -8.67
C ILE A 324 -12.25 2.75 -7.30
N THR A 325 -12.48 3.79 -6.49
CA THR A 325 -11.82 3.93 -5.18
C THR A 325 -12.26 2.81 -4.24
N GLY A 326 -13.57 2.54 -4.16
CA GLY A 326 -14.12 1.49 -3.31
C GLY A 326 -13.65 0.09 -3.72
N GLY A 327 -13.70 -0.24 -5.01
CA GLY A 327 -13.25 -1.55 -5.53
C GLY A 327 -11.74 -1.76 -5.38
N GLY A 328 -10.94 -0.73 -5.63
CA GLY A 328 -9.50 -0.74 -5.47
C GLY A 328 -9.07 -0.98 -4.02
N TYR A 329 -9.54 -0.13 -3.09
CA TYR A 329 -9.18 -0.23 -1.67
C TYR A 329 -9.85 -1.40 -0.93
N MET A 330 -10.95 -1.95 -1.45
CA MET A 330 -11.49 -3.23 -0.99
C MET A 330 -10.50 -4.37 -1.27
N THR A 331 -9.95 -4.41 -2.47
CA THR A 331 -9.17 -5.54 -2.98
C THR A 331 -7.73 -5.55 -2.45
N GLN A 332 -7.10 -4.38 -2.34
CA GLN A 332 -5.70 -4.23 -1.96
C GLN A 332 -5.30 -4.92 -0.63
N PRO A 333 -5.96 -4.69 0.52
CA PRO A 333 -5.61 -5.34 1.79
C PRO A 333 -5.93 -6.84 1.78
N ILE A 334 -7.00 -7.26 1.11
CA ILE A 334 -7.41 -8.67 1.02
C ILE A 334 -6.32 -9.48 0.31
N LEU A 335 -5.73 -8.96 -0.78
CA LEU A 335 -4.66 -9.62 -1.51
C LEU A 335 -3.39 -9.83 -0.68
N MET A 336 -3.01 -8.85 0.14
CA MET A 336 -1.86 -8.99 1.04
C MET A 336 -2.10 -10.11 2.06
N GLY A 337 -3.27 -10.11 2.68
CA GLY A 337 -3.65 -11.17 3.60
C GLY A 337 -3.70 -12.53 2.89
N TRP A 338 -4.28 -12.60 1.69
CA TRP A 338 -4.51 -13.87 0.99
C TRP A 338 -3.22 -14.59 0.62
N LEU A 339 -2.19 -13.85 0.17
CA LEU A 339 -0.88 -14.44 -0.07
C LEU A 339 -0.24 -14.91 1.24
N SER A 340 -0.24 -14.05 2.26
CA SER A 340 0.35 -14.33 3.58
C SER A 340 -0.23 -15.59 4.21
N ASN A 341 -1.55 -15.80 4.11
CA ASN A 341 -2.22 -16.98 4.66
C ASN A 341 -1.89 -18.29 3.92
N ASN A 342 -1.44 -18.20 2.67
CA ASN A 342 -1.12 -19.36 1.83
C ASN A 342 0.39 -19.61 1.73
N MET A 343 1.19 -18.89 2.53
CA MET A 343 2.62 -19.08 2.70
C MET A 343 2.89 -19.49 4.15
N ALA A 344 3.54 -20.63 4.34
CA ALA A 344 3.99 -21.07 5.65
C ALA A 344 5.52 -21.18 5.68
N GLY A 345 6.09 -20.92 6.85
CA GLY A 345 7.53 -20.73 7.03
C GLY A 345 7.91 -19.25 7.08
N HIS A 346 8.60 -18.87 8.15
CA HIS A 346 8.93 -17.46 8.44
C HIS A 346 9.72 -16.79 7.31
N TYR A 347 10.74 -17.45 6.77
CA TYR A 347 11.54 -16.90 5.67
C TYR A 347 10.72 -16.76 4.38
N LYS A 348 9.94 -17.79 4.02
CA LYS A 348 9.13 -17.79 2.80
C LYS A 348 8.05 -16.72 2.83
N GLN A 349 7.35 -16.60 3.96
CA GLN A 349 6.36 -15.56 4.18
C GLN A 349 6.99 -14.16 4.12
N SER A 350 8.16 -13.95 4.72
CA SER A 350 8.87 -12.67 4.66
C SER A 350 9.31 -12.32 3.24
N ILE A 351 9.83 -13.28 2.47
CA ILE A 351 10.23 -13.07 1.07
C ILE A 351 9.01 -12.79 0.20
N ALA A 352 7.91 -13.53 0.40
CA ALA A 352 6.67 -13.35 -0.34
C ALA A 352 6.05 -11.97 -0.11
N SER A 353 5.98 -11.50 1.14
CA SER A 353 5.48 -10.16 1.45
C SER A 353 6.36 -9.06 0.87
N ALA A 354 7.70 -9.20 0.97
CA ALA A 354 8.63 -8.24 0.41
C ALA A 354 8.54 -8.17 -1.12
N MET A 355 8.45 -9.33 -1.79
CA MET A 355 8.30 -9.37 -3.24
C MET A 355 6.94 -8.84 -3.69
N GLN A 356 5.88 -9.15 -2.94
CA GLN A 356 4.52 -8.66 -3.22
C GLN A 356 4.48 -7.14 -3.17
N ILE A 357 4.95 -6.54 -2.06
CA ILE A 357 4.93 -5.09 -1.87
C ILE A 357 5.91 -4.40 -2.84
N GLY A 358 7.16 -4.84 -2.89
CA GLY A 358 8.20 -4.22 -3.70
C GLY A 358 7.86 -4.21 -5.19
N PHE A 359 7.48 -5.36 -5.76
CA PHE A 359 7.09 -5.42 -7.16
C PHE A 359 5.71 -4.79 -7.41
N GLY A 360 4.76 -4.90 -6.49
CA GLY A 360 3.46 -4.26 -6.71
C GLY A 360 3.50 -2.72 -6.64
N ASN A 361 4.48 -2.14 -5.96
CA ASN A 361 4.74 -0.69 -6.03
C ASN A 361 5.17 -0.23 -7.43
N CYS A 362 5.63 -1.13 -8.31
CA CYS A 362 5.81 -0.82 -9.73
C CYS A 362 4.49 -0.38 -10.40
N GLY A 363 3.33 -0.73 -9.85
CA GLY A 363 2.03 -0.22 -10.31
C GLY A 363 1.94 1.30 -10.20
N GLY A 364 2.66 1.91 -9.26
CA GLY A 364 2.79 3.37 -9.16
C GLY A 364 3.61 3.99 -10.30
N LEU A 365 4.61 3.28 -10.83
CA LEU A 365 5.38 3.72 -12.01
C LEU A 365 4.47 3.80 -13.24
N VAL A 366 3.57 2.84 -13.38
CA VAL A 366 2.58 2.83 -14.48
C VAL A 366 1.55 3.93 -14.25
N ALA A 367 0.94 4.00 -13.06
CA ALA A 367 -0.05 5.04 -12.72
C ALA A 367 0.46 6.47 -12.99
N SER A 368 1.75 6.71 -12.73
CA SER A 368 2.38 8.02 -12.91
C SER A 368 2.58 8.42 -14.39
N ASN A 369 2.59 7.46 -15.33
CA ASN A 369 2.95 7.69 -16.72
C ASN A 369 1.80 7.46 -17.73
N VAL A 370 0.64 6.98 -17.28
CA VAL A 370 -0.48 6.63 -18.19
C VAL A 370 -1.47 7.77 -18.42
N PHE A 371 -1.42 8.85 -17.64
CA PHE A 371 -2.28 10.01 -17.82
C PHE A 371 -1.51 11.10 -18.57
N PHE A 372 -1.80 11.23 -19.86
CA PHE A 372 -1.21 12.24 -20.73
C PHE A 372 -2.05 13.50 -20.80
N ASP A 373 -1.42 14.66 -20.68
CA ASP A 373 -2.11 15.95 -20.79
C ASP A 373 -2.72 16.19 -22.18
N SER A 374 -2.14 15.59 -23.22
CA SER A 374 -2.68 15.63 -24.61
C SER A 374 -4.04 14.95 -24.76
N GLU A 375 -4.38 14.01 -23.88
CA GLU A 375 -5.64 13.27 -23.90
C GLU A 375 -6.70 13.88 -22.97
N ALA A 376 -6.39 14.99 -22.29
CA ALA A 376 -7.34 15.67 -21.43
C ALA A 376 -8.56 16.15 -22.24
N PRO A 377 -9.80 16.00 -21.72
CA PRO A 377 -10.20 15.43 -20.43
C PRO A 377 -10.51 13.92 -20.48
N THR A 378 -10.36 13.27 -21.64
CA THR A 378 -10.78 11.87 -21.86
C THR A 378 -9.85 10.81 -21.30
N TYR A 379 -8.55 11.08 -21.25
CA TYR A 379 -7.52 10.18 -20.71
C TYR A 379 -7.77 8.70 -21.06
N VAL A 380 -8.07 8.43 -22.34
CA VAL A 380 -8.48 7.10 -22.81
C VAL A 380 -7.40 6.08 -22.50
N THR A 381 -6.12 6.46 -22.67
CA THR A 381 -4.99 5.60 -22.33
C THR A 381 -4.89 5.38 -20.82
N GLY A 382 -5.05 6.43 -20.01
CA GLY A 382 -5.00 6.34 -18.55
C GLY A 382 -6.04 5.39 -17.96
N PHE A 383 -7.30 5.56 -18.35
CA PHE A 383 -8.39 4.71 -17.89
C PHE A 383 -8.33 3.30 -18.51
N GLY A 384 -7.95 3.19 -19.79
CA GLY A 384 -7.84 1.90 -20.49
C GLY A 384 -6.72 1.02 -19.93
N VAL A 385 -5.54 1.58 -19.70
CA VAL A 385 -4.41 0.86 -19.07
C VAL A 385 -4.76 0.46 -17.64
N SER A 386 -5.36 1.37 -16.87
CA SER A 386 -5.77 1.07 -15.49
C SER A 386 -6.82 -0.05 -15.42
N LEU A 387 -7.79 -0.06 -16.34
CA LEU A 387 -8.74 -1.16 -16.48
C LEU A 387 -8.05 -2.47 -16.85
N GLY A 388 -7.10 -2.44 -17.78
CA GLY A 388 -6.28 -3.61 -18.13
C GLY A 388 -5.54 -4.17 -16.91
N MET A 389 -4.98 -3.30 -16.06
CA MET A 389 -4.30 -3.70 -14.84
C MET A 389 -5.24 -4.32 -13.80
N VAL A 390 -6.47 -3.82 -13.67
CA VAL A 390 -7.51 -4.47 -12.84
C VAL A 390 -7.79 -5.89 -13.32
N TRP A 391 -7.86 -6.12 -14.63
CA TRP A 391 -8.09 -7.46 -15.18
C TRP A 391 -6.85 -8.37 -15.11
N ILE A 392 -5.63 -7.83 -15.20
CA ILE A 392 -4.42 -8.59 -14.87
C ILE A 392 -4.50 -9.11 -13.43
N CYS A 393 -4.94 -8.27 -12.48
CA CYS A 393 -5.20 -8.70 -11.11
C CYS A 393 -6.30 -9.76 -11.06
N GLY A 394 -7.45 -9.53 -11.70
CA GLY A 394 -8.58 -10.48 -11.71
C GLY A 394 -8.20 -11.86 -12.26
N VAL A 395 -7.51 -11.91 -13.41
CA VAL A 395 -7.04 -13.16 -14.02
C VAL A 395 -6.02 -13.85 -13.12
N ALA A 396 -5.05 -13.11 -12.57
CA ALA A 396 -4.08 -13.67 -11.64
C ALA A 396 -4.75 -14.25 -10.37
N CYS A 397 -5.82 -13.61 -9.87
CA CYS A 397 -6.62 -14.13 -8.76
C CYS A 397 -7.32 -15.43 -9.12
N VAL A 398 -7.89 -15.54 -10.32
CA VAL A 398 -8.52 -16.79 -10.80
C VAL A 398 -7.50 -17.92 -10.92
N VAL A 399 -6.32 -17.63 -11.48
CA VAL A 399 -5.23 -18.62 -11.60
C VAL A 399 -4.74 -19.04 -10.22
N PHE A 400 -4.58 -18.10 -9.29
CA PHE A 400 -4.17 -18.37 -7.91
C PHE A 400 -5.21 -19.24 -7.20
N PHE A 401 -6.49 -18.89 -7.27
CA PHE A 401 -7.59 -19.70 -6.71
C PHE A 401 -7.61 -21.11 -7.30
N ALA A 402 -7.53 -21.25 -8.63
CA ALA A 402 -7.53 -22.55 -9.30
C ALA A 402 -6.34 -23.41 -8.89
N TYR A 403 -5.16 -22.79 -8.72
CA TYR A 403 -3.96 -23.47 -8.22
C TYR A 403 -4.16 -23.98 -6.78
N LEU A 404 -4.62 -23.12 -5.87
CA LEU A 404 -4.86 -23.50 -4.46
C LEU A 404 -5.91 -24.61 -4.36
N HIS A 405 -7.00 -24.51 -5.13
CA HIS A 405 -8.06 -25.51 -5.16
C HIS A 405 -7.58 -26.86 -5.70
N ARG A 406 -6.79 -26.85 -6.78
CA ARG A 406 -6.17 -28.06 -7.32
C ARG A 406 -5.23 -28.70 -6.31
N GLU A 407 -4.36 -27.93 -5.67
CA GLU A 407 -3.39 -28.44 -4.70
C GLU A 407 -4.03 -28.97 -3.42
N ASN A 408 -5.15 -28.39 -2.97
CA ASN A 408 -5.95 -28.96 -1.88
C ASN A 408 -6.57 -30.31 -2.29
N ARG A 409 -7.17 -30.41 -3.48
CA ARG A 409 -7.74 -31.68 -3.98
C ARG A 409 -6.69 -32.79 -4.12
N ILE A 410 -5.47 -32.45 -4.57
CA ILE A 410 -4.38 -33.42 -4.68
C ILE A 410 -3.95 -33.93 -3.29
N ARG A 411 -3.92 -33.07 -2.28
CA ARG A 411 -3.63 -33.45 -0.88
C ARG A 411 -4.74 -34.29 -0.27
N GLU A 412 -6.01 -33.98 -0.53
CA GLU A 412 -7.15 -34.78 -0.07
C GLU A 412 -7.13 -36.21 -0.65
N GLN A 413 -6.61 -36.36 -1.87
CA GLN A 413 -6.43 -37.66 -2.52
C GLN A 413 -5.19 -38.43 -2.03
N GLY A 414 -4.44 -37.92 -1.04
CA GLY A 414 -3.22 -38.54 -0.52
C GLY A 414 -2.04 -38.57 -1.50
N LYS A 415 -2.14 -37.92 -2.65
CA LYS A 415 -1.09 -37.96 -3.70
C LYS A 415 0.21 -37.26 -3.29
N ARG A 416 0.19 -36.48 -2.20
CA ARG A 416 1.37 -35.84 -1.60
C ARG A 416 1.88 -36.56 -0.35
N ASP A 417 1.28 -37.68 0.06
CA ASP A 417 1.61 -38.37 1.31
C ASP A 417 2.96 -39.07 1.26
N HIS A 418 3.52 -39.28 0.07
CA HIS A 418 4.91 -39.72 -0.10
C HIS A 418 5.92 -38.81 0.63
N ARG A 419 5.57 -37.55 0.88
CA ARG A 419 6.43 -36.61 1.62
C ARG A 419 6.52 -36.95 3.12
N TYR A 420 5.57 -37.70 3.69
CA TYR A 420 5.68 -38.18 5.08
C TYR A 420 6.82 -39.18 5.26
N GLN A 421 7.29 -39.79 4.17
CA GLN A 421 8.38 -40.77 4.19
C GLN A 421 9.77 -40.09 4.11
N TRP A 422 9.83 -38.77 4.01
CA TRP A 422 11.09 -38.02 3.99
C TRP A 422 11.72 -38.00 5.38
N ALA A 423 13.02 -37.69 5.44
CA ALA A 423 13.73 -37.55 6.70
C ALA A 423 13.01 -36.52 7.59
N GLN A 424 12.92 -36.80 8.89
CA GLN A 424 12.16 -35.98 9.84
C GLN A 424 12.61 -34.50 9.82
N GLU A 425 13.92 -34.25 9.69
CA GLU A 425 14.47 -32.91 9.54
C GLU A 425 13.97 -32.18 8.27
N GLU A 426 13.72 -32.90 7.17
CA GLU A 426 13.19 -32.31 5.94
C GLU A 426 11.69 -32.07 6.03
N LEU A 427 10.96 -32.97 6.70
CA LEU A 427 9.52 -32.90 6.94
C LEU A 427 9.16 -31.67 7.78
N GLU A 428 9.92 -31.42 8.85
CA GLU A 428 9.77 -30.28 9.76
C GLU A 428 10.11 -28.92 9.10
N ASN A 429 10.75 -28.93 7.92
CA ASN A 429 11.15 -27.72 7.17
C ASN A 429 10.42 -27.58 5.82
N LEU A 430 9.27 -28.24 5.66
CA LEU A 430 8.44 -28.16 4.43
C LEU A 430 7.59 -26.90 4.35
N GLY A 431 7.25 -26.25 5.46
CA GLY A 431 6.32 -25.13 5.47
C GLY A 431 4.97 -25.48 4.81
N ASP A 432 4.56 -24.73 3.80
CA ASP A 432 3.28 -24.90 3.08
C ASP A 432 3.29 -26.07 2.06
N ASP A 433 4.46 -26.66 1.81
CA ASP A 433 4.57 -27.92 1.08
C ASP A 433 4.24 -29.14 1.96
N HIS A 434 4.01 -28.94 3.26
CA HIS A 434 3.65 -30.03 4.16
C HIS A 434 2.30 -30.66 3.73
N PRO A 435 2.16 -32.00 3.68
CA PRO A 435 0.93 -32.65 3.21
C PRO A 435 -0.32 -32.34 4.07
N SER A 436 -0.13 -32.03 5.36
CA SER A 436 -1.22 -31.60 6.24
C SER A 436 -1.67 -30.15 6.04
N PHE A 437 -0.87 -29.32 5.36
CA PHE A 437 -1.22 -27.92 5.12
C PHE A 437 -2.44 -27.84 4.20
N ARG A 438 -3.38 -26.94 4.50
CA ARG A 438 -4.58 -26.68 3.69
C ARG A 438 -4.61 -25.22 3.30
N PHE A 439 -4.69 -24.98 1.99
CA PHE A 439 -4.77 -23.62 1.45
C PHE A 439 -6.14 -23.01 1.68
N THR A 440 -6.17 -21.69 1.83
CA THR A 440 -7.38 -20.90 2.06
C THR A 440 -7.75 -20.10 0.82
N TYR A 441 -9.06 -20.02 0.55
CA TYR A 441 -9.61 -19.43 -0.68
C TYR A 441 -9.92 -17.95 -0.54
#